data_AF-A0A1I2KZW6-F1
#
_entry.id   AF-A0A1I2KZW6-F1
#
_cell.length_a   1.000
_cell.length_b   1.000
_cell.length_c   1.000
_cell.angle_alpha   90.00
_cell.angle_beta   90.00
_cell.angle_gamma   90.00
#
_symmetry.space_group_name_H-M   'P 1'
#
loop_
_entity.id
_entity.type
_entity.pdbx_description
1 polymer ?
#
loop_
_entity_poly.entity_id
_entity_poly.type
_entity_poly.pdbx_seq_one_letter_code
_entity_poly.pdbx_strand_id
1 'polypeptide(L)'
;MNSSLSLHRTGGVAGFNDKLVVEADGSATLTSRGKEPFTCSVKSATMTRIAATADRAEKAPRPKAAQENKKKLHTPTPDAIHLYLTVGEEQISYEDIKGADQSYRDLFDLMNDVMSSASTLRKGGDGAAQSGSVCT
;
A
#
# COMPACT_ATOMS: atom_id res chain seq x y z
N MET A 1 16.07 -4.14 0.58
CA MET A 1 14.77 -4.72 0.98
C MET A 1 14.73 -6.13 0.44
N ASN A 2 14.49 -7.14 1.29
CA ASN A 2 14.49 -8.55 0.85
C ASN A 2 13.07 -9.11 0.67
N SER A 3 12.04 -8.29 0.91
CA SER A 3 10.64 -8.71 0.99
C SER A 3 9.76 -7.76 0.19
N SER A 4 8.66 -8.28 -0.36
CA SER A 4 7.64 -7.49 -1.04
C SER A 4 6.81 -6.69 -0.04
N LEU A 5 6.30 -5.54 -0.50
CA LEU A 5 5.32 -4.73 0.22
C LEU A 5 3.99 -4.80 -0.48
N SER A 6 2.90 -4.79 0.28
CA SER A 6 1.58 -4.57 -0.31
C SER A 6 0.76 -3.57 0.45
N LEU A 7 0.03 -2.73 -0.29
CA LEU A 7 -0.93 -1.79 0.25
C LEU A 7 -2.31 -2.16 -0.30
N HIS A 8 -3.26 -2.37 0.60
CA HIS A 8 -4.63 -2.74 0.27
C HIS A 8 -5.58 -1.65 0.76
N ARG A 9 -6.33 -1.04 -0.16
CA ARG A 9 -7.36 -0.06 0.11
C ARG A 9 -8.74 -0.64 -0.18
N THR A 10 -9.60 -0.65 0.82
CA THR A 10 -10.97 -1.19 0.72
C THR A 10 -12.01 -0.22 1.27
N GLY A 11 -13.27 -0.42 0.88
CA GLY A 11 -14.40 0.34 1.42
C GLY A 11 -14.71 1.63 0.66
N GLY A 12 -15.31 2.59 1.36
CA GLY A 12 -15.85 3.81 0.76
C GLY A 12 -17.12 3.56 -0.07
N VAL A 13 -17.87 4.65 -0.31
CA VAL A 13 -19.14 4.64 -1.07
C VAL A 13 -19.01 3.98 -2.45
N ALA A 14 -17.85 4.15 -3.10
CA ALA A 14 -17.57 3.57 -4.42
C ALA A 14 -17.20 2.07 -4.38
N GLY A 15 -17.07 1.47 -3.19
CA GLY A 15 -16.70 0.07 -3.01
C GLY A 15 -15.29 -0.23 -3.51
N PHE A 16 -14.31 0.59 -3.10
CA PHE A 16 -12.90 0.39 -3.43
C PHE A 16 -12.43 -0.99 -2.97
N ASN A 17 -11.57 -1.59 -3.79
CA ASN A 17 -10.82 -2.81 -3.47
C ASN A 17 -9.58 -2.78 -4.36
N ASP A 18 -8.65 -1.88 -4.01
CA ASP A 18 -7.41 -1.64 -4.72
C ASP A 18 -6.26 -2.29 -3.95
N LYS A 19 -5.51 -3.18 -4.59
CA LYS A 19 -4.30 -3.78 -4.01
C LYS A 19 -3.10 -3.44 -4.88
N LEU A 20 -2.15 -2.74 -4.28
CA LEU A 20 -0.83 -2.50 -4.82
C LEU A 20 0.15 -3.50 -4.21
N VAL A 21 0.94 -4.17 -5.04
CA VAL A 21 2.10 -4.97 -4.60
C VAL A 21 3.34 -4.34 -5.21
N VAL A 22 4.34 -4.03 -4.38
CA VAL A 22 5.66 -3.54 -4.80
C VAL A 22 6.68 -4.63 -4.46
N GLU A 23 7.29 -5.19 -5.49
CA GLU A 23 8.31 -6.21 -5.39
C GLU A 23 9.69 -5.60 -5.15
N ALA A 24 10.63 -6.42 -4.66
CA ALA A 24 12.00 -5.97 -4.36
C ALA A 24 12.79 -5.50 -5.60
N ASP A 25 12.38 -5.96 -6.80
CA ASP A 25 12.95 -5.54 -8.09
C ASP A 25 12.44 -4.17 -8.56
N GLY A 26 11.50 -3.55 -7.83
CA GLY A 26 10.89 -2.29 -8.18
C GLY A 26 9.71 -2.39 -9.13
N SER A 27 9.25 -3.59 -9.46
CA SER A 27 7.97 -3.78 -10.14
C SER A 27 6.81 -3.52 -9.17
N ALA A 28 5.82 -2.76 -9.62
CA ALA A 28 4.62 -2.43 -8.88
C ALA A 28 3.38 -2.87 -9.66
N THR A 29 2.58 -3.74 -9.07
CA THR A 29 1.34 -4.26 -9.67
C THR A 29 0.14 -3.73 -8.91
N LEU A 30 -0.69 -2.94 -9.59
CA LEU A 30 -1.97 -2.43 -9.11
C LEU A 30 -3.12 -3.30 -9.65
N THR A 31 -3.86 -3.90 -8.74
CA THR A 31 -5.12 -4.58 -9.02
C THR A 31 -6.28 -3.79 -8.42
N SER A 32 -7.39 -3.70 -9.13
CA SER A 32 -8.59 -3.02 -8.66
C SER A 32 -9.82 -3.83 -9.04
N ARG A 33 -10.89 -3.73 -8.24
CA ARG A 33 -12.19 -4.33 -8.57
C ARG A 33 -12.64 -3.93 -9.99
N GLY A 34 -12.95 -4.93 -10.81
CA GLY A 34 -13.52 -4.76 -12.15
C GLY A 34 -12.57 -4.12 -13.17
N LYS A 35 -11.26 -4.10 -12.91
CA LYS A 35 -10.25 -3.57 -13.83
C LYS A 35 -9.15 -4.59 -14.05
N GLU A 36 -8.52 -4.53 -15.22
CA GLU A 36 -7.33 -5.33 -15.47
C GLU A 36 -6.18 -4.90 -14.55
N PRO A 37 -5.33 -5.87 -14.12
CA PRO A 37 -4.08 -5.57 -13.44
C PRO A 37 -3.23 -4.61 -14.28
N PHE A 38 -2.63 -3.63 -13.60
CA PHE A 38 -1.72 -2.68 -14.22
C PHE A 38 -0.37 -2.75 -13.54
N THR A 39 0.69 -2.91 -14.31
CA THR A 39 2.06 -2.99 -13.81
C THR A 39 2.87 -1.78 -14.26
N CYS A 40 3.66 -1.23 -13.35
CA CYS A 40 4.61 -0.16 -13.63
C CYS A 40 5.93 -0.41 -12.88
N SER A 41 7.00 0.25 -13.30
CA SER A 41 8.26 0.28 -12.56
C SER A 41 8.28 1.48 -11.62
N VAL A 42 8.62 1.28 -10.35
CA VAL A 42 8.81 2.36 -9.37
C VAL A 42 10.15 3.05 -9.63
N LYS A 43 10.22 4.38 -9.54
CA LYS A 43 11.51 5.08 -9.71
C LYS A 43 12.53 4.60 -8.67
N SER A 44 13.77 4.50 -9.10
CA SER A 44 14.88 4.09 -8.21
C SER A 44 15.00 4.95 -6.96
N ALA A 45 14.81 6.27 -7.07
CA ALA A 45 14.82 7.18 -5.92
C ALA A 45 13.70 6.85 -4.91
N THR A 46 12.51 6.49 -5.39
CA THR A 46 11.37 6.10 -4.57
C THR A 46 11.58 4.71 -3.97
N MET A 47 12.12 3.77 -4.73
CA MET A 47 12.54 2.46 -4.21
C MET A 47 13.55 2.56 -3.07
N THR A 48 14.53 3.45 -3.19
CA THR A 48 15.50 3.71 -2.10
C THR A 48 14.80 4.22 -0.84
N ARG A 49 13.82 5.13 -0.99
CA ARG A 49 13.03 5.64 0.14
C ARG A 49 12.16 4.55 0.76
N ILE A 50 11.44 3.78 -0.05
CA ILE A 50 10.62 2.65 0.40
C ILE A 50 11.47 1.66 1.19
N ALA A 51 12.61 1.25 0.63
CA ALA A 51 13.51 0.32 1.29
C ALA A 51 14.05 0.85 2.63
N ALA A 52 14.46 2.12 2.68
CA ALA A 52 14.97 2.73 3.90
C ALA A 52 13.88 2.88 4.98
N THR A 53 12.66 3.27 4.59
CA THR A 53 11.55 3.43 5.52
C THR A 53 11.01 2.08 5.99
N ALA A 54 10.97 1.07 5.12
CA ALA A 54 10.61 -0.29 5.49
C ALA A 54 11.59 -0.90 6.50
N ASP A 55 12.90 -0.76 6.27
CA ASP A 55 13.92 -1.21 7.22
C ASP A 55 13.79 -0.51 8.59
N ARG A 56 13.41 0.77 8.62
CA ARG A 56 13.10 1.49 9.86
C ARG A 56 11.82 0.99 10.52
N ALA A 57 10.76 0.76 9.75
CA ALA A 57 9.49 0.25 10.26
C ALA A 57 9.66 -1.14 10.86
N GLU A 58 10.41 -2.03 10.21
CA GLU A 58 10.73 -3.38 10.72
C GLU A 58 11.49 -3.33 12.06
N LYS A 59 12.32 -2.30 12.28
CA LYS A 59 13.09 -2.08 13.52
C LYS A 59 12.33 -1.30 14.58
N ALA A 60 11.29 -0.57 14.20
CA ALA A 60 10.53 0.29 15.09
C ALA A 60 9.65 -0.55 16.04
N PRO A 61 9.34 -0.03 17.24
CA PRO A 61 8.35 -0.63 18.11
C PRO A 61 7.04 -0.83 17.35
N ARG A 62 6.52 -2.05 17.40
CA ARG A 62 5.30 -2.39 16.67
C ARG A 62 4.14 -1.48 17.07
N PRO A 63 3.29 -1.07 16.12
CA PRO A 63 2.02 -0.43 16.42
C PRO A 63 1.24 -1.34 17.36
N LYS A 64 0.62 -0.77 18.40
CA LYS A 64 -0.21 -1.53 19.34
C LYS A 64 -1.53 -1.92 18.68
N ALA A 65 -1.50 -2.90 17.78
CA ALA A 65 -2.71 -3.50 17.23
C ALA A 65 -2.47 -4.93 16.71
N ALA A 66 -2.10 -5.85 17.60
CA ALA A 66 -2.16 -7.29 17.28
C ALA A 66 -2.21 -8.24 18.49
N GLN A 67 -2.45 -7.80 19.73
CA GLN A 67 -2.58 -8.74 20.86
C GLN A 67 -3.84 -8.63 21.73
N GLU A 68 -4.66 -7.59 21.61
CA GLU A 68 -5.96 -7.55 22.28
C GLU A 68 -7.00 -6.91 21.36
N ASN A 69 -7.77 -7.75 20.65
CA ASN A 69 -9.22 -7.58 20.46
C ASN A 69 -9.76 -8.61 19.46
N LYS A 70 -9.68 -9.91 19.82
CA LYS A 70 -10.81 -10.79 19.51
C LYS A 70 -11.99 -10.29 20.34
N LYS A 71 -12.89 -9.51 19.73
CA LYS A 71 -14.18 -8.94 20.24
C LYS A 71 -14.23 -7.40 20.32
N LYS A 72 -14.14 -6.72 19.18
CA LYS A 72 -15.15 -5.70 18.88
C LYS A 72 -15.53 -5.86 17.41
N LEU A 73 -16.71 -6.40 17.19
CA LEU A 73 -17.39 -6.38 15.90
C LEU A 73 -17.69 -4.89 15.61
N HIS A 74 -16.70 -4.16 15.09
CA HIS A 74 -16.98 -2.89 14.44
C HIS A 74 -17.83 -3.26 13.23
N THR A 75 -19.12 -2.90 13.28
CA THR A 75 -19.95 -2.88 12.09
C THR A 75 -19.20 -2.04 11.05
N PRO A 76 -18.79 -2.62 9.90
CA PRO A 76 -18.07 -1.87 8.90
C PRO A 76 -18.96 -0.69 8.48
N THR A 77 -18.48 0.53 8.74
CA THR A 77 -19.17 1.73 8.24
C THR A 77 -19.08 1.65 6.73
N PRO A 78 -20.20 1.56 5.99
CA PRO A 78 -20.18 1.30 4.54
C PRO A 78 -19.33 2.31 3.76
N ASP A 79 -19.20 3.52 4.30
CA ASP A 79 -18.55 4.66 3.65
C ASP A 79 -17.10 4.88 4.11
N ALA A 80 -16.59 4.08 5.05
CA ALA A 80 -15.22 4.24 5.54
C ALA A 80 -14.21 3.60 4.56
N ILE A 81 -13.12 4.32 4.31
CA ILE A 81 -11.97 3.78 3.57
C ILE A 81 -11.01 3.17 4.59
N HIS A 82 -10.68 1.90 4.39
CA HIS A 82 -9.70 1.17 5.18
C HIS A 82 -8.42 0.96 4.34
N LEU A 83 -7.26 1.26 4.94
CA LEU A 83 -5.96 1.00 4.34
C LEU A 83 -5.18 0.00 5.22
N TYR A 84 -4.62 -1.01 4.58
CA TYR A 84 -3.80 -2.03 5.22
C TYR A 84 -2.46 -2.14 4.50
N LEU A 85 -1.36 -2.02 5.23
CA LEU A 85 -0.01 -2.23 4.73
C LEU A 85 0.48 -3.60 5.21
N THR A 86 1.02 -4.39 4.29
CA THR A 86 1.69 -5.64 4.62
C THR A 86 3.18 -5.49 4.40
N VAL A 87 3.97 -5.75 5.45
CA VAL A 87 5.43 -5.74 5.45
C VAL A 87 5.89 -7.15 5.83
N GLY A 88 6.44 -7.90 4.86
CA GLY A 88 6.71 -9.33 5.06
C GLY A 88 5.43 -10.12 5.31
N GLU A 89 5.31 -10.76 6.48
CA GLU A 89 4.12 -11.54 6.88
C GLU A 89 3.12 -10.73 7.71
N GLU A 90 3.47 -9.50 8.10
CA GLU A 90 2.66 -8.70 9.02
C GLU A 90 1.78 -7.71 8.28
N GLN A 91 0.49 -7.69 8.63
CA GLN A 91 -0.47 -6.71 8.14
C GLN A 91 -0.80 -5.70 9.24
N ILE A 92 -0.74 -4.42 8.90
CA ILE A 92 -0.95 -3.29 9.80
C ILE A 92 -2.05 -2.40 9.21
N SER A 93 -3.04 -1.98 10.00
CA SER A 93 -4.02 -0.99 9.55
C SER A 93 -3.48 0.44 9.70
N TYR A 94 -3.88 1.33 8.80
CA TYR A 94 -3.60 2.76 8.96
C TYR A 94 -4.18 3.35 10.25
N GLU A 95 -5.27 2.78 10.78
CA GLU A 95 -5.84 3.24 12.05
C GLU A 95 -4.92 2.94 13.25
N ASP A 96 -4.18 1.85 13.17
CA ASP A 96 -3.30 1.36 14.23
C ASP A 96 -2.01 2.18 14.33
N ILE A 97 -1.59 2.79 13.23
CA ILE A 97 -0.38 3.63 13.18
C ILE A 97 -0.61 5.05 13.68
N LYS A 98 -1.86 5.42 14.02
CA LYS A 98 -2.19 6.75 14.57
C LYS A 98 -1.49 7.05 15.90
N GLY A 99 -0.98 6.04 16.61
CA GLY A 99 -0.12 6.19 17.78
C GLY A 99 1.25 5.53 17.64
N ALA A 100 1.61 5.06 16.45
CA ALA A 100 2.85 4.33 16.22
C ALA A 100 4.01 5.27 15.80
N ASP A 101 5.18 4.66 15.63
CA ASP A 101 6.39 5.31 15.13
C ASP A 101 6.15 5.95 13.75
N GLN A 102 6.80 7.10 13.50
CA GLN A 102 6.68 7.87 12.27
C GLN A 102 7.07 7.05 11.03
N SER A 103 7.99 6.08 11.17
CA SER A 103 8.41 5.21 10.07
C SER A 103 7.26 4.45 9.40
N TYR A 104 6.27 3.99 10.17
CA TYR A 104 5.09 3.33 9.60
C TYR A 104 4.25 4.29 8.77
N ARG A 105 4.05 5.52 9.24
CA ARG A 105 3.29 6.55 8.51
C ARG A 105 3.97 6.94 7.21
N ASP A 106 5.28 7.18 7.28
CA ASP A 106 6.09 7.50 6.10
C ASP A 106 6.02 6.37 5.07
N LEU A 107 6.00 5.11 5.51
CA LEU A 107 5.90 3.96 4.61
C LEU A 107 4.52 3.86 3.97
N PHE A 108 3.46 4.11 4.74
CA PHE A 108 2.09 4.18 4.23
C PHE A 108 1.94 5.29 3.19
N ASP A 109 2.48 6.47 3.44
CA ASP A 109 2.40 7.61 2.54
C ASP A 109 3.14 7.32 1.22
N LEU A 110 4.36 6.78 1.29
CA LEU A 110 5.12 6.38 0.09
C LEU A 110 4.37 5.32 -0.73
N MET A 111 3.82 4.29 -0.09
CA MET A 111 3.07 3.24 -0.78
C MET A 111 1.76 3.77 -1.39
N ASN A 112 1.10 4.71 -0.71
CA ASN A 112 -0.12 5.35 -1.20
C ASN A 112 0.16 6.29 -2.37
N ASP A 113 1.31 6.96 -2.39
CA ASP A 113 1.78 7.76 -3.53
C ASP A 113 2.02 6.88 -4.76
N VAL A 114 2.69 5.73 -4.60
CA VAL A 114 2.88 4.76 -5.69
C VAL A 114 1.53 4.25 -6.21
N MET A 115 0.58 3.92 -5.32
CA MET A 115 -0.76 3.46 -5.72
C MET A 115 -1.51 4.55 -6.50
N SER A 116 -1.42 5.79 -6.04
CA SER A 116 -2.08 6.94 -6.68
C SER A 116 -1.46 7.26 -8.04
N SER A 117 -0.12 7.18 -8.15
CA SER A 117 0.61 7.31 -9.40
C SER A 117 0.23 6.21 -10.40
N ALA A 118 0.24 4.94 -9.98
CA ALA A 118 -0.17 3.80 -10.80
C ALA A 118 -1.62 3.93 -11.27
N SER A 119 -2.52 4.37 -10.40
CA SER A 119 -3.92 4.60 -10.75
C SER A 119 -4.09 5.74 -11.76
N THR A 120 -3.27 6.78 -11.66
CA THR A 120 -3.27 7.93 -12.57
C THR A 120 -2.72 7.54 -13.94
N LEU A 121 -1.59 6.82 -13.98
CA LEU A 121 -1.01 6.30 -15.22
C LEU A 121 -1.98 5.35 -15.93
N ARG A 122 -2.65 4.46 -15.18
CA ARG A 122 -3.70 3.59 -15.74
C ARG A 122 -4.88 4.37 -16.32
N LYS A 123 -5.23 5.54 -15.77
CA LYS A 123 -6.33 6.39 -16.27
C LYS A 123 -5.92 7.28 -17.44
N GLY A 124 -4.66 7.73 -17.46
CA GLY A 124 -4.11 8.68 -18.45
C GLY A 124 -3.40 8.03 -19.62
N GLY A 125 -3.11 6.72 -19.56
CA GLY A 125 -2.59 5.96 -20.68
C GLY A 125 -3.73 5.46 -21.56
N ASP A 126 -3.76 5.90 -22.81
CA ASP A 126 -4.57 5.30 -23.85
C ASP A 126 -4.31 3.78 -23.93
N GLY A 127 -5.21 2.99 -23.34
CA GLY A 127 -5.59 1.64 -23.78
C GLY A 127 -4.55 0.51 -23.80
N ALA A 128 -3.29 0.71 -23.44
CA ALA A 128 -2.30 -0.36 -23.48
C ALA A 128 -1.47 -0.40 -22.20
N ALA A 129 -1.28 -1.61 -21.67
CA ALA A 129 -0.19 -1.93 -20.75
C ALA A 129 1.14 -1.53 -21.41
N GLN A 130 1.51 -0.25 -21.31
CA GLN A 130 2.77 0.24 -21.83
C GLN A 130 3.87 -0.25 -20.89
N SER A 131 4.50 -1.36 -21.27
CA SER A 131 5.82 -1.75 -20.78
C SER A 131 6.73 -0.52 -20.80
N GLY A 132 7.17 -0.07 -19.62
CA GLY A 132 7.97 1.15 -19.45
C GLY A 132 7.28 2.29 -18.72
N SER A 133 6.02 2.12 -18.28
CA SER A 133 5.36 3.09 -17.40
C SER A 133 6.11 3.19 -16.06
N VAL A 134 6.56 4.39 -15.71
CA VAL A 134 7.31 4.64 -14.46
C VAL A 134 6.40 5.32 -13.44
N CYS A 135 6.05 4.59 -12.39
CA CYS A 135 5.39 5.11 -11.21
C CYS A 135 6.40 5.86 -10.32
N THR A 136 5.91 6.84 -9.57
CA THR A 136 6.71 7.83 -8.82
C THR A 136 7.95 7.31 -8.15
#